data_AF-A0A8R1E1B8-F1
#
_entry.id   AF-A0A8R1E1B8-F1
#
_cell.length_a   1.000
_cell.length_b   1.000
_cell.length_c   1.000
_cell.angle_alpha   90.00
_cell.angle_beta   90.00
_cell.angle_gamma   90.00
#
_symmetry.space_group_name_H-M   'P 1'
#
loop_
_entity.id
_entity.type
_entity.pdbx_description
1 polymer ?
#
loop_
_entity_poly.entity_id
_entity_poly.type
_entity_poly.pdbx_seq_one_letter_code
_entity_poly.pdbx_strand_id
1 'polypeptide(L)'
;MAEELFEFSSGDTPEEVQTLLTNSEIDPDVLSNSTTMITTTILNSATTTMATVLGYEMNPFRIGLLALKCILIILLITLSCTIRRDFLKFFVLFITIPLFIESGFDIFTEIHASTAIFGTQKFDWEYLNVQAEANETVTDWQKHAVQSYGEILQKYTTYQLYTADQLFAIVSYVAGDFIFWSLLTSTSTAFFYAHKAVVRPEQITYDPIGKAFLKVQALPVLFTAIDTLLSLFEVPQWIYLSALFVVRLTACTMAFIIFTQIFASLFLFCRRKDEVTKASPYEHVRNSKLRLLLFVFFVLLIHLLTAPYIIWSGLTLASDVGHLLGFEWYLPMHLASELFPLHLTFFLLRPFAFLILALLLLNPYRRRLIKFFCPCCRRN
;
A
#
# COMPACT_ATOMS: atom_id res chain seq x y z
N MET A 1 -60.04 -0.78 4.57
CA MET A 1 -60.64 0.09 3.54
C MET A 1 -60.53 1.51 4.08
N ALA A 2 -59.83 2.47 3.51
CA ALA A 2 -58.89 2.55 2.39
C ALA A 2 -58.08 3.85 2.63
N GLU A 3 -56.86 3.90 2.12
CA GLU A 3 -55.95 5.06 2.14
C GLU A 3 -56.36 6.11 1.09
N GLU A 4 -56.16 7.40 1.40
CA GLU A 4 -55.90 8.50 0.45
C GLU A 4 -55.00 9.51 1.23
N LEU A 5 -53.67 9.55 1.07
CA LEU A 5 -52.87 10.09 -0.04
C LEU A 5 -53.23 11.56 -0.38
N PHE A 6 -52.47 12.50 0.18
CA PHE A 6 -52.37 13.86 -0.31
C PHE A 6 -50.92 14.13 -0.73
N GLU A 7 -50.79 14.36 -2.03
CA GLU A 7 -49.59 14.77 -2.76
C GLU A 7 -49.10 16.15 -2.31
N PHE A 8 -47.78 16.32 -2.31
CA PHE A 8 -47.16 17.62 -2.54
C PHE A 8 -46.11 17.51 -3.65
N SER A 9 -46.55 17.92 -4.84
CA SER A 9 -45.83 18.72 -5.85
C SER A 9 -44.31 18.58 -5.93
N SER A 10 -43.92 17.91 -7.02
CA SER A 10 -42.65 17.93 -7.74
C SER A 10 -42.03 19.32 -7.94
N GLY A 11 -40.73 19.41 -7.69
CA GLY A 11 -39.82 20.41 -8.25
C GLY A 11 -38.68 19.71 -8.99
N ASP A 12 -38.73 19.81 -10.32
CA ASP A 12 -37.67 19.78 -11.35
C ASP A 12 -36.39 18.96 -11.14
N THR A 13 -36.26 17.88 -11.94
CA THR A 13 -34.99 17.39 -12.50
C THR A 13 -35.21 16.98 -13.98
N PRO A 14 -34.19 17.07 -14.85
CA PRO A 14 -34.39 17.27 -16.28
C PRO A 14 -34.75 16.00 -17.07
N GLU A 15 -35.76 16.14 -17.93
CA GLU A 15 -36.12 15.23 -19.01
C GLU A 15 -34.99 15.18 -20.06
N GLU A 16 -34.23 14.08 -20.12
CA GLU A 16 -33.49 13.77 -21.35
C GLU A 16 -33.16 12.27 -21.57
N VAL A 17 -33.63 11.35 -20.71
CA VAL A 17 -33.31 9.91 -20.83
C VAL A 17 -34.51 9.04 -21.22
N GLN A 18 -35.72 9.62 -21.34
CA GLN A 18 -36.95 8.85 -21.51
C GLN A 18 -37.59 8.91 -22.92
N THR A 19 -36.82 9.29 -23.95
CA THR A 19 -37.30 9.36 -25.34
C THR A 19 -36.71 8.31 -26.29
N LEU A 20 -35.89 7.37 -25.81
CA LEU A 20 -35.27 6.33 -26.66
C LEU A 20 -35.79 4.90 -26.47
N LEU A 21 -36.80 4.67 -25.62
CA LEU A 21 -37.30 3.31 -25.31
C LEU A 21 -38.76 3.04 -25.72
N THR A 22 -39.42 3.93 -26.47
CA THR A 22 -40.87 3.81 -26.75
C THR A 22 -41.25 3.86 -28.22
N ASN A 23 -40.35 3.49 -29.15
CA ASN A 23 -40.73 3.29 -30.55
C ASN A 23 -40.03 2.05 -31.15
N SER A 24 -40.59 0.88 -30.90
CA SER A 24 -40.43 -0.27 -31.81
C SER A 24 -41.63 -1.22 -31.66
N GLU A 25 -42.75 -0.84 -32.27
CA GLU A 25 -43.82 -1.76 -32.60
C GLU A 25 -43.31 -2.64 -33.76
N ILE A 26 -43.11 -3.94 -33.51
CA ILE A 26 -42.61 -4.89 -34.50
C ILE A 26 -43.80 -5.48 -35.25
N ASP A 27 -43.87 -5.19 -36.54
CA ASP A 27 -44.83 -5.72 -37.52
C ASP A 27 -44.48 -7.19 -37.87
N PRO A 28 -45.40 -8.17 -37.78
CA PRO A 28 -45.03 -9.59 -37.82
C PRO A 28 -44.96 -10.22 -39.23
N ASP A 29 -44.89 -9.44 -40.32
CA ASP A 29 -45.07 -9.97 -41.68
C ASP A 29 -43.84 -9.91 -42.61
N VAL A 30 -42.62 -9.78 -42.07
CA VAL A 30 -41.37 -9.79 -42.87
C VAL A 30 -40.48 -11.02 -42.61
N LEU A 31 -41.02 -12.07 -41.97
CA LEU A 31 -40.28 -13.31 -41.68
C LEU A 31 -40.40 -14.38 -42.79
N SER A 32 -40.33 -13.99 -44.07
CA SER A 32 -40.19 -14.97 -45.16
C SER A 32 -39.54 -14.38 -46.41
N ASN A 33 -38.21 -14.20 -46.37
CA ASN A 33 -37.28 -14.44 -47.50
C ASN A 33 -35.93 -13.78 -47.24
N SER A 34 -35.01 -14.52 -46.63
CA SER A 34 -33.60 -14.47 -47.02
C SER A 34 -32.83 -15.58 -46.30
N THR A 35 -32.31 -16.51 -47.09
CA THR A 35 -31.36 -17.56 -46.72
C THR A 35 -30.15 -17.02 -45.98
N THR A 36 -30.10 -17.21 -44.66
CA THR A 36 -28.93 -16.90 -43.83
C THR A 36 -27.98 -18.09 -43.81
N MET A 37 -26.79 -17.92 -44.40
CA MET A 37 -25.63 -18.71 -44.03
C MET A 37 -25.43 -18.60 -42.52
N ILE A 38 -25.34 -19.75 -41.86
CA ILE A 38 -25.01 -19.84 -40.44
C ILE A 38 -23.51 -19.55 -40.30
N THR A 39 -23.14 -18.27 -40.25
CA THR A 39 -21.91 -17.84 -39.59
C THR A 39 -22.21 -17.78 -38.10
N THR A 40 -21.71 -18.76 -37.36
CA THR A 40 -21.66 -18.77 -35.90
C THR A 40 -20.74 -17.64 -35.42
N THR A 41 -21.23 -16.41 -35.40
CA THR A 41 -20.69 -15.39 -34.51
C THR A 41 -21.16 -15.74 -33.12
N ILE A 42 -20.25 -16.30 -32.33
CA ILE A 42 -20.37 -16.45 -30.89
C ILE A 42 -20.58 -15.04 -30.33
N LEU A 43 -21.84 -14.69 -30.13
CA LEU A 43 -22.26 -13.55 -29.36
C LEU A 43 -21.92 -13.90 -27.91
N ASN A 44 -20.66 -13.70 -27.51
CA ASN A 44 -20.35 -13.53 -26.11
C ASN A 44 -21.08 -12.25 -25.71
N SER A 45 -22.27 -12.43 -25.16
CA SER A 45 -22.94 -11.44 -24.33
C SER A 45 -21.92 -10.96 -23.32
N ALA A 46 -21.34 -9.78 -23.57
CA ALA A 46 -20.69 -9.00 -22.56
C ALA A 46 -21.79 -8.65 -21.54
N THR A 47 -21.94 -9.51 -20.55
CA THR A 47 -22.64 -9.17 -19.31
C THR A 47 -21.79 -8.11 -18.65
N THR A 48 -21.96 -6.85 -19.06
CA THR A 48 -21.72 -5.71 -18.19
C THR A 48 -22.71 -5.86 -17.05
N THR A 49 -22.31 -6.55 -15.98
CA THR A 49 -23.01 -6.48 -14.70
C THR A 49 -22.92 -5.03 -14.27
N MET A 50 -23.95 -4.24 -14.60
CA MET A 50 -24.17 -2.94 -14.01
C MET A 50 -24.19 -3.18 -12.50
N ALA A 51 -23.12 -2.78 -11.81
CA ALA A 51 -23.11 -2.79 -10.36
C ALA A 51 -24.32 -1.97 -9.93
N THR A 52 -25.25 -2.60 -9.22
CA THR A 52 -26.41 -1.91 -8.65
C THR A 52 -25.87 -0.81 -7.77
N VAL A 53 -25.98 0.43 -8.23
CA VAL A 53 -25.63 1.62 -7.47
C VAL A 53 -26.65 1.71 -6.33
N LEU A 54 -26.25 1.25 -5.14
CA LEU A 54 -27.07 1.40 -3.94
C LEU A 54 -26.87 2.81 -3.40
N GLY A 55 -27.91 3.36 -2.77
CA GLY A 55 -27.72 4.49 -1.86
C GLY A 55 -26.69 4.12 -0.79
N TYR A 56 -26.11 5.13 -0.13
CA TYR A 56 -25.03 4.91 0.83
C TYR A 56 -25.35 3.79 1.85
N GLU A 57 -24.55 2.73 1.82
CA GLU A 57 -24.52 1.68 2.84
C GLU A 57 -23.17 1.66 3.56
N MET A 58 -23.24 1.71 4.90
CA MET A 58 -22.08 1.69 5.77
C MET A 58 -21.36 0.34 5.70
N ASN A 59 -20.04 0.34 5.49
CA ASN A 59 -19.23 -0.87 5.54
C ASN A 59 -18.66 -1.10 6.95
N PRO A 60 -19.22 -2.04 7.76
CA PRO A 60 -18.80 -2.22 9.15
C PRO A 60 -17.37 -2.74 9.28
N PHE A 61 -16.87 -3.51 8.30
CA PHE A 61 -15.50 -4.03 8.31
C PHE A 61 -14.48 -2.91 8.13
N ARG A 62 -14.74 -1.99 7.18
CA ARG A 62 -13.91 -0.80 6.96
C ARG A 62 -13.82 0.04 8.23
N ILE A 63 -14.95 0.36 8.86
CA ILE A 63 -14.98 1.17 10.08
C ILE A 63 -14.26 0.47 11.24
N GLY A 64 -14.48 -0.83 11.42
CA GLY A 64 -13.80 -1.62 12.46
C GLY A 64 -12.28 -1.64 12.27
N LEU A 65 -11.81 -1.82 11.04
CA LEU A 65 -10.38 -1.77 10.70
C LEU A 65 -9.79 -0.37 10.89
N LEU A 66 -10.51 0.69 10.50
CA LEU A 66 -10.09 2.07 10.72
C LEU A 66 -9.98 2.40 12.22
N ALA A 67 -10.97 2.00 13.03
CA ALA A 67 -10.92 2.17 14.48
C ALA A 67 -9.72 1.43 15.10
N LEU A 68 -9.46 0.18 14.67
CA LEU A 68 -8.30 -0.58 15.10
C LEU A 68 -6.98 0.12 14.71
N LYS A 69 -6.86 0.61 13.47
CA LYS A 69 -5.71 1.38 12.97
C LYS A 69 -5.43 2.58 13.87
N CYS A 70 -6.46 3.38 14.17
CA CYS A 70 -6.37 4.54 15.06
C CYS A 70 -5.91 4.17 16.48
N ILE A 71 -6.48 3.11 17.07
CA ILE A 71 -6.09 2.63 18.41
C ILE A 71 -4.60 2.21 18.42
N LEU A 72 -4.15 1.48 17.41
CA LEU A 72 -2.76 1.05 17.29
C LEU A 72 -1.80 2.23 17.11
N ILE A 73 -2.17 3.24 16.32
CA ILE A 73 -1.39 4.47 16.15
C ILE A 73 -1.28 5.22 17.48
N ILE A 74 -2.40 5.45 18.17
CA ILE A 74 -2.42 6.12 19.48
C ILE A 74 -1.55 5.37 20.50
N LEU A 75 -1.65 4.05 20.52
CA LEU A 75 -0.83 3.19 21.38
C LEU A 75 0.66 3.37 21.05
N LEU A 76 1.06 3.30 19.79
CA LEU A 76 2.47 3.48 19.39
C LEU A 76 3.00 4.88 19.71
N ILE A 77 2.21 5.92 19.51
CA ILE A 77 2.58 7.30 19.88
C ILE A 77 2.78 7.39 21.40
N THR A 78 1.83 6.85 22.17
CA THR A 78 1.89 6.82 23.64
C THR A 78 3.13 6.08 24.13
N LEU A 79 3.41 4.89 23.60
CA LEU A 79 4.60 4.12 23.92
C LEU A 79 5.88 4.88 23.52
N SER A 80 5.89 5.54 22.36
CA SER A 80 7.01 6.36 21.87
C SER A 80 7.35 7.48 22.84
N CYS A 81 6.36 8.14 23.44
CA CYS A 81 6.58 9.17 24.47
C CYS A 81 7.33 8.63 25.70
N THR A 82 7.11 7.35 26.06
CA THR A 82 7.80 6.71 27.20
C THR A 82 9.20 6.16 26.88
N ILE A 83 9.52 6.03 25.59
CA ILE A 83 10.82 5.55 25.12
C ILE A 83 11.79 6.74 25.05
N ARG A 84 12.95 6.61 25.72
CA ARG A 84 14.04 7.60 25.66
C ARG A 84 14.67 7.61 24.26
N ARG A 85 15.71 8.43 24.05
CA ARG A 85 16.43 8.54 22.77
C ARG A 85 16.89 7.17 22.26
N ASP A 86 16.21 6.65 21.24
CA ASP A 86 16.43 5.32 20.67
C ASP A 86 16.15 5.35 19.16
N PHE A 87 16.98 4.71 18.34
CA PHE A 87 16.84 4.79 16.88
C PHE A 87 15.61 4.08 16.32
N LEU A 88 15.12 3.02 17.00
CA LEU A 88 13.88 2.36 16.58
C LEU A 88 12.66 3.23 16.90
N LYS A 89 12.75 4.12 17.90
CA LYS A 89 11.71 5.13 18.15
C LYS A 89 11.62 6.10 16.98
N PHE A 90 12.74 6.63 16.50
CA PHE A 90 12.74 7.53 15.35
C PHE A 90 12.23 6.82 14.10
N PHE A 91 12.75 5.62 13.80
CA PHE A 91 12.27 4.78 12.70
C PHE A 91 10.74 4.62 12.73
N VAL A 92 10.17 4.24 13.88
CA VAL A 92 8.72 4.06 13.99
C VAL A 92 7.96 5.37 13.84
N LEU A 93 8.37 6.43 14.52
CA LEU A 93 7.68 7.72 14.45
C LEU A 93 7.64 8.30 13.04
N PHE A 94 8.73 8.20 12.27
CA PHE A 94 8.76 8.69 10.89
C PHE A 94 7.75 7.97 9.98
N ILE A 95 7.49 6.68 10.23
CA ILE A 95 6.47 5.92 9.49
C ILE A 95 5.06 6.11 10.09
N THR A 96 4.94 6.35 11.39
CA THR A 96 3.65 6.58 12.04
C THR A 96 3.03 7.94 11.68
N ILE A 97 3.84 8.96 11.38
CA ILE A 97 3.34 10.28 10.94
C ILE A 97 2.47 10.19 9.68
N PRO A 98 2.94 9.65 8.54
CA PRO A 98 2.09 9.53 7.35
C PRO A 98 0.89 8.61 7.58
N LEU A 99 1.03 7.54 8.38
CA LEU A 99 -0.09 6.67 8.77
C LEU A 99 -1.19 7.42 9.52
N PHE A 100 -0.82 8.37 10.38
CA PHE A 100 -1.79 9.21 11.10
C PHE A 100 -2.54 10.14 10.14
N ILE A 101 -1.84 10.73 9.16
CA ILE A 101 -2.44 11.58 8.13
C ILE A 101 -3.41 10.75 7.26
N GLU A 102 -2.97 9.58 6.82
CA GLU A 102 -3.79 8.62 6.06
C GLU A 102 -5.06 8.23 6.84
N SER A 103 -4.96 7.93 8.14
CA SER A 103 -6.14 7.66 8.98
C SER A 103 -7.10 8.87 9.07
N GLY A 104 -6.58 10.10 9.10
CA GLY A 104 -7.43 11.29 9.03
C GLY A 104 -8.18 11.39 7.70
N PHE A 105 -7.51 11.02 6.60
CA PHE A 105 -8.12 10.96 5.27
C PHE A 105 -9.14 9.83 5.14
N ASP A 106 -8.89 8.67 5.73
CA ASP A 106 -9.84 7.54 5.78
C ASP A 106 -11.14 7.93 6.51
N ILE A 107 -11.04 8.72 7.59
CA ILE A 107 -12.21 9.28 8.31
C ILE A 107 -12.92 10.32 7.44
N PHE A 108 -12.18 11.20 6.76
CA PHE A 108 -12.76 12.19 5.87
C PHE A 108 -13.55 11.54 4.73
N THR A 109 -12.99 10.52 4.09
CA THR A 109 -13.66 9.79 3.00
C THR A 109 -14.90 9.03 3.48
N GLU A 110 -14.91 8.52 4.71
CA GLU A 110 -16.10 7.93 5.33
C GLU A 110 -17.24 8.97 5.48
N ILE A 111 -16.93 10.13 6.06
CA ILE A 111 -17.90 11.21 6.25
C ILE A 111 -18.39 11.72 4.89
N HIS A 112 -17.48 11.88 3.92
CA HIS A 112 -17.83 12.36 2.60
C HIS A 112 -18.71 11.36 1.84
N ALA A 113 -18.40 10.05 1.90
CA ALA A 113 -19.25 9.00 1.33
C ALA A 113 -20.67 9.03 1.90
N SER A 114 -20.81 9.31 3.20
CA SER A 114 -22.13 9.36 3.86
C SER A 114 -22.97 10.59 3.52
N THR A 115 -22.34 11.67 3.06
CA THR A 115 -23.01 12.97 2.82
C THR A 115 -23.17 13.30 1.34
N ALA A 116 -22.30 12.78 0.48
CA ALA A 116 -22.37 12.96 -0.95
C ALA A 116 -23.20 11.85 -1.62
N ILE A 117 -23.75 12.14 -2.80
CA ILE A 117 -24.50 11.18 -3.62
C ILE A 117 -23.52 10.28 -4.39
N PHE A 118 -22.56 9.66 -3.69
CA PHE A 118 -21.74 8.60 -4.25
C PHE A 118 -22.38 7.27 -3.85
N GLY A 119 -22.67 6.43 -4.85
CA GLY A 119 -23.25 5.12 -4.57
C GLY A 119 -22.28 4.20 -3.83
N THR A 120 -22.83 3.17 -3.22
CA THR A 120 -22.04 2.05 -2.68
C THR A 120 -22.31 0.79 -3.47
N GLN A 121 -21.31 -0.08 -3.51
CA GLN A 121 -21.46 -1.42 -4.08
C GLN A 121 -21.58 -2.47 -2.96
N LYS A 122 -22.21 -3.61 -3.26
CA LYS A 122 -22.23 -4.72 -2.32
C LYS A 122 -20.81 -5.20 -2.07
N PHE A 123 -20.49 -5.41 -0.81
CA PHE A 123 -19.20 -5.95 -0.43
C PHE A 123 -19.06 -7.39 -0.93
N ASP A 124 -17.90 -7.68 -1.50
CA ASP A 124 -17.57 -8.98 -2.04
C ASP A 124 -16.12 -9.33 -1.68
N TRP A 125 -15.93 -10.55 -1.18
CA TRP A 125 -14.67 -11.07 -0.70
C TRP A 125 -13.78 -11.63 -1.81
N GLU A 126 -14.27 -11.75 -3.04
CA GLU A 126 -13.46 -12.22 -4.15
C GLU A 126 -12.26 -11.29 -4.41
N TYR A 127 -11.11 -11.91 -4.64
CA TYR A 127 -9.88 -11.20 -4.97
C TYR A 127 -10.07 -10.42 -6.27
N LEU A 128 -9.80 -9.10 -6.22
CA LEU A 128 -9.82 -8.29 -7.42
C LEU A 128 -8.54 -8.53 -8.21
N ASN A 129 -8.67 -9.25 -9.32
CA ASN A 129 -7.63 -9.27 -10.34
C ASN A 129 -7.86 -8.08 -11.29
N VAL A 130 -7.12 -6.99 -11.09
CA VAL A 130 -7.16 -5.84 -11.99
C VAL A 130 -6.67 -6.32 -13.36
N GLN A 131 -7.54 -6.21 -14.36
CA GLN A 131 -7.24 -6.67 -15.71
C GLN A 131 -6.35 -5.65 -16.42
N ALA A 132 -5.46 -6.14 -17.29
CA ALA A 132 -4.68 -5.26 -18.16
C ALA A 132 -5.62 -4.53 -19.13
N GLU A 133 -5.39 -3.25 -19.35
CA GLU A 133 -6.03 -2.54 -20.46
C GLU A 133 -5.59 -3.15 -21.80
N ALA A 134 -6.52 -3.23 -22.75
CA ALA A 134 -6.26 -3.84 -24.05
C ALA A 134 -5.15 -3.07 -24.79
N ASN A 135 -4.15 -3.81 -25.27
CA ASN A 135 -2.98 -3.33 -26.04
C ASN A 135 -1.82 -2.72 -25.23
N GLU A 136 -1.83 -2.78 -23.90
CA GLU A 136 -0.69 -2.35 -23.09
C GLU A 136 0.16 -3.51 -22.57
N THR A 137 1.46 -3.24 -22.41
CA THR A 137 2.43 -4.23 -21.93
C THR A 137 2.58 -4.16 -20.41
N VAL A 138 3.02 -5.26 -19.78
CA VAL A 138 3.20 -5.34 -18.31
C VAL A 138 4.18 -4.30 -17.76
N THR A 139 5.06 -3.76 -18.62
CA THR A 139 6.00 -2.71 -18.26
C THR A 139 5.34 -1.34 -18.13
N ASP A 140 4.17 -1.13 -18.73
CA ASP A 140 3.44 0.15 -18.73
C ASP A 140 2.47 0.31 -17.54
N TRP A 141 2.27 -0.72 -16.71
CA TRP A 141 1.25 -0.73 -15.64
C TRP A 141 1.40 0.40 -14.61
N GLN A 142 2.58 0.99 -14.48
CA GLN A 142 2.79 2.16 -13.62
C GLN A 142 1.97 3.38 -14.09
N LYS A 143 1.65 3.50 -15.39
CA LYS A 143 0.80 4.57 -15.93
C LYS A 143 -0.59 4.55 -15.32
N HIS A 144 -1.11 3.35 -15.07
CA HIS A 144 -2.46 3.12 -14.56
C HIS A 144 -2.50 2.87 -13.06
N ALA A 145 -1.41 3.16 -12.34
CA ALA A 145 -1.30 2.82 -10.92
C ALA A 145 -2.40 3.49 -10.07
N VAL A 146 -2.71 4.77 -10.33
CA VAL A 146 -3.74 5.52 -9.59
C VAL A 146 -5.14 4.99 -9.90
N GLN A 147 -5.45 4.74 -11.17
CA GLN A 147 -6.74 4.19 -11.59
C GLN A 147 -6.95 2.79 -11.03
N SER A 148 -5.95 1.92 -11.19
CA SER A 148 -5.96 0.55 -10.65
C SER A 148 -6.13 0.56 -9.13
N TYR A 149 -5.47 1.49 -8.43
CA TYR A 149 -5.61 1.62 -6.99
C TYR A 149 -6.99 2.16 -6.58
N GLY A 150 -7.60 3.04 -7.38
CA GLY A 150 -8.98 3.49 -7.22
C GLY A 150 -9.98 2.33 -7.28
N GLU A 151 -9.81 1.42 -8.23
CA GLU A 151 -10.65 0.21 -8.34
C GLU A 151 -10.47 -0.74 -7.15
N ILE A 152 -9.22 -0.95 -6.71
CA ILE A 152 -8.90 -1.73 -5.51
C ILE A 152 -9.57 -1.09 -4.27
N LEU A 153 -9.46 0.22 -4.11
CA LEU A 153 -10.11 0.96 -3.03
C LEU A 153 -11.62 0.80 -3.11
N GLN A 154 -12.24 0.98 -4.28
CA GLN A 154 -13.67 0.78 -4.46
C GLN A 154 -14.09 -0.64 -4.04
N LYS A 155 -13.37 -1.69 -4.47
CA LYS A 155 -13.66 -3.09 -4.10
C LYS A 155 -13.65 -3.29 -2.59
N TYR A 156 -12.54 -2.93 -1.93
CA TYR A 156 -12.34 -3.27 -0.53
C TYR A 156 -13.04 -2.30 0.45
N THR A 157 -13.32 -1.08 0.02
CA THR A 157 -14.04 -0.09 0.84
C THR A 157 -15.53 -0.01 0.54
N THR A 158 -15.98 -0.59 -0.57
CA THR A 158 -17.33 -0.50 -1.17
C THR A 158 -17.77 0.88 -1.66
N TYR A 159 -16.90 1.89 -1.61
CA TYR A 159 -17.29 3.27 -1.93
C TYR A 159 -16.89 3.65 -3.36
N GLN A 160 -17.87 4.09 -4.15
CA GLN A 160 -17.63 4.54 -5.53
C GLN A 160 -16.87 5.87 -5.60
N LEU A 161 -16.72 6.59 -4.49
CA LEU A 161 -16.02 7.88 -4.47
C LEU A 161 -14.59 7.78 -5.04
N TYR A 162 -13.91 6.63 -4.87
CA TYR A 162 -12.52 6.46 -5.32
C TYR A 162 -12.39 6.30 -6.84
N THR A 163 -13.47 5.96 -7.54
CA THR A 163 -13.51 5.89 -9.02
C THR A 163 -14.33 7.02 -9.63
N ALA A 164 -15.28 7.59 -8.88
CA ALA A 164 -16.06 8.75 -9.30
C ALA A 164 -15.26 10.06 -9.23
N ASP A 165 -14.37 10.21 -8.25
CA ASP A 165 -13.47 11.35 -8.15
C ASP A 165 -12.03 10.87 -7.89
N GLN A 166 -11.19 11.05 -8.91
CA GLN A 166 -9.81 10.60 -8.93
C GLN A 166 -8.96 11.26 -7.83
N LEU A 167 -9.34 12.43 -7.32
CA LEU A 167 -8.62 13.10 -6.24
C LEU A 167 -8.49 12.21 -5.01
N PHE A 168 -9.52 11.42 -4.69
CA PHE A 168 -9.48 10.51 -3.55
C PHE A 168 -8.52 9.35 -3.75
N ALA A 169 -8.50 8.77 -4.96
CA ALA A 169 -7.55 7.73 -5.31
C ALA A 169 -6.11 8.25 -5.30
N ILE A 170 -5.87 9.47 -5.79
CA ILE A 170 -4.55 10.12 -5.80
C ILE A 170 -4.01 10.29 -4.38
N VAL A 171 -4.79 10.88 -3.47
CA VAL A 171 -4.33 11.13 -2.11
C VAL A 171 -4.04 9.83 -1.37
N SER A 172 -4.90 8.81 -1.51
CA SER A 172 -4.65 7.48 -0.95
C SER A 172 -3.41 6.82 -1.55
N TYR A 173 -3.22 6.91 -2.87
CA TYR A 173 -2.06 6.37 -3.57
C TYR A 173 -0.76 7.00 -3.07
N VAL A 174 -0.71 8.34 -3.00
CA VAL A 174 0.43 9.09 -2.49
C VAL A 174 0.77 8.67 -1.06
N ALA A 175 -0.24 8.50 -0.19
CA ALA A 175 0.00 8.06 1.18
C ALA A 175 0.59 6.63 1.24
N GLY A 176 -0.02 5.68 0.52
CA GLY A 176 0.41 4.28 0.48
C GLY A 176 1.81 4.11 -0.11
N ASP A 177 2.10 4.82 -1.19
CA ASP A 177 3.38 4.82 -1.87
C ASP A 177 4.47 5.56 -1.09
N PHE A 178 4.14 6.67 -0.43
CA PHE A 178 5.07 7.33 0.47
C PHE A 178 5.48 6.40 1.63
N ILE A 179 4.53 5.66 2.21
CA ILE A 179 4.83 4.67 3.26
C ILE A 179 5.71 3.53 2.69
N PHE A 180 5.46 3.09 1.46
CA PHE A 180 6.28 2.09 0.77
C PHE A 180 7.75 2.52 0.70
N TRP A 181 8.02 3.67 0.09
CA TRP A 181 9.37 4.18 -0.08
C TRP A 181 10.02 4.57 1.25
N SER A 182 9.25 5.13 2.18
CA SER A 182 9.74 5.49 3.51
C SER A 182 10.20 4.26 4.27
N LEU A 183 9.47 3.15 4.19
CA LEU A 183 9.86 1.89 4.80
C LEU A 183 11.14 1.33 4.14
N LEU A 184 11.19 1.26 2.81
CA LEU A 184 12.33 0.73 2.08
C LEU A 184 13.62 1.52 2.38
N THR A 185 13.54 2.84 2.39
CA THR A 185 14.70 3.71 2.63
C THR A 185 15.11 3.77 4.10
N SER A 186 14.15 3.90 5.02
CA SER A 186 14.42 4.03 6.45
C SER A 186 14.95 2.74 7.08
N THR A 187 14.60 1.57 6.54
CA THR A 187 15.12 0.27 7.02
C THR A 187 16.64 0.21 6.92
N SER A 188 17.24 0.70 5.83
CA SER A 188 18.70 0.73 5.67
C SER A 188 19.39 1.54 6.77
N THR A 189 18.81 2.69 7.12
CA THR A 189 19.31 3.58 8.17
C THR A 189 19.14 2.95 9.55
N ALA A 190 18.01 2.27 9.78
CA ALA A 190 17.79 1.52 11.00
C ALA A 190 18.79 0.37 11.16
N PHE A 191 19.17 -0.33 10.07
CA PHE A 191 20.24 -1.33 10.09
C PHE A 191 21.59 -0.74 10.45
N PHE A 192 21.97 0.39 9.85
CA PHE A 192 23.21 1.08 10.20
C PHE A 192 23.33 1.31 11.71
N TYR A 193 22.27 1.85 12.33
CA TYR A 193 22.24 2.06 13.78
C TYR A 193 22.15 0.74 14.57
N ALA A 194 21.43 -0.26 14.08
CA ALA A 194 21.33 -1.56 14.74
C ALA A 194 22.67 -2.30 14.78
N HIS A 195 23.42 -2.30 13.68
CA HIS A 195 24.76 -2.86 13.61
C HIS A 195 25.74 -2.06 14.45
N LYS A 196 25.69 -0.73 14.38
CA LYS A 196 26.51 0.15 15.24
C LYS A 196 26.22 -0.09 16.73
N ALA A 197 24.97 -0.37 17.11
CA ALA A 197 24.60 -0.70 18.49
C ALA A 197 25.23 -2.02 18.99
N VAL A 198 25.57 -2.94 18.08
CA VAL A 198 26.26 -4.19 18.41
C VAL A 198 27.76 -3.97 18.51
N VAL A 199 28.34 -3.20 17.59
CA VAL A 199 29.80 -3.01 17.46
C VAL A 199 30.33 -1.92 18.41
N ARG A 200 29.63 -0.78 18.53
CA ARG A 200 30.04 0.39 19.33
C ARG A 200 28.86 0.97 20.13
N PRO A 201 28.35 0.22 21.12
CA PRO A 201 27.15 0.60 21.87
C PRO A 201 27.28 1.95 22.61
N GLU A 202 28.49 2.31 23.05
CA GLU A 202 28.72 3.55 23.81
C GLU A 202 28.61 4.82 22.96
N GLN A 203 28.77 4.70 21.64
CA GLN A 203 28.73 5.84 20.72
C GLN A 203 27.31 6.19 20.26
N ILE A 204 26.38 5.23 20.32
CA ILE A 204 25.06 5.39 19.69
C ILE A 204 24.19 6.46 20.37
N THR A 205 24.40 6.69 21.66
CA THR A 205 23.68 7.68 22.46
C THR A 205 23.99 9.11 22.03
N TYR A 206 25.17 9.35 21.47
CA TYR A 206 25.63 10.66 21.02
C TYR A 206 25.31 10.95 19.55
N ASP A 207 24.98 9.93 18.76
CA ASP A 207 24.71 10.08 17.33
C ASP A 207 23.45 10.93 17.06
N PRO A 208 23.47 11.81 16.03
CA PRO A 208 22.34 12.65 15.66
C PRO A 208 21.27 11.85 14.87
N ILE A 209 20.64 10.89 15.53
CA ILE A 209 19.72 9.90 14.92
C ILE A 209 18.57 10.56 14.16
N GLY A 210 17.87 11.53 14.76
CA GLY A 210 16.73 12.18 14.12
C GLY A 210 17.08 12.89 12.81
N LYS A 211 18.27 13.52 12.73
CA LYS A 211 18.76 14.19 11.52
C LYS A 211 19.05 13.18 10.40
N ALA A 212 19.53 11.98 10.74
CA ALA A 212 19.78 10.94 9.74
C ALA A 212 18.46 10.46 9.10
N PHE A 213 17.45 10.15 9.91
CA PHE A 213 16.15 9.73 9.39
C PHE A 213 15.46 10.84 8.58
N LEU A 214 15.53 12.10 9.04
CA LEU A 214 14.96 13.22 8.30
C LEU A 214 15.59 13.39 6.90
N LYS A 215 16.93 13.27 6.81
CA LYS A 215 17.64 13.36 5.52
C LYS A 215 17.22 12.25 4.56
N VAL A 216 16.97 11.06 5.07
CA VAL A 216 16.61 9.89 4.25
C VAL A 216 15.20 10.03 3.68
N GLN A 217 14.30 10.77 4.34
CA GLN A 217 12.94 11.04 3.84
C GLN A 217 12.90 11.86 2.53
N ALA A 218 13.99 12.50 2.12
CA ALA A 218 14.04 13.17 0.82
C ALA A 218 13.85 12.19 -0.35
N LEU A 219 14.34 10.95 -0.22
CA LEU A 219 14.19 9.93 -1.27
C LEU A 219 12.75 9.44 -1.42
N PRO A 220 12.03 9.05 -0.35
CA PRO A 220 10.60 8.75 -0.43
C PRO A 220 9.75 9.86 -1.02
N VAL A 221 9.97 11.11 -0.61
CA VAL A 221 9.23 12.24 -1.20
C VAL A 221 9.48 12.33 -2.70
N LEU A 222 10.74 12.20 -3.13
CA LEU A 222 11.10 12.28 -4.54
C LEU A 222 10.49 11.12 -5.35
N PHE A 223 10.62 9.88 -4.90
CA PHE A 223 10.12 8.72 -5.64
C PHE A 223 8.61 8.65 -5.69
N THR A 224 7.92 8.97 -4.59
CA THR A 224 6.47 9.07 -4.60
C THR A 224 5.97 10.18 -5.51
N ALA A 225 6.66 11.32 -5.57
CA ALA A 225 6.34 12.36 -6.53
C ALA A 225 6.51 11.85 -7.97
N ILE A 226 7.61 11.15 -8.27
CA ILE A 226 7.84 10.58 -9.61
C ILE A 226 6.76 9.56 -9.95
N ASP A 227 6.49 8.57 -9.09
CA ASP A 227 5.50 7.52 -9.32
C ASP A 227 4.09 8.09 -9.52
N THR A 228 3.75 9.14 -8.76
CA THR A 228 2.47 9.85 -8.91
C THR A 228 2.41 10.67 -10.20
N LEU A 229 3.50 11.34 -10.59
CA LEU A 229 3.54 12.10 -11.85
C LEU A 229 3.45 11.17 -13.07
N LEU A 230 4.14 10.03 -13.03
CA LEU A 230 4.11 9.03 -14.11
C LEU A 230 2.75 8.36 -14.28
N SER A 231 1.92 8.35 -13.23
CA SER A 231 0.57 7.76 -13.26
C SER A 231 -0.55 8.76 -13.56
N LEU A 232 -0.24 10.06 -13.57
CA LEU A 232 -1.24 11.11 -13.80
C LEU A 232 -1.07 11.85 -15.11
N PHE A 233 0.17 11.99 -15.58
CA PHE A 233 0.46 12.78 -16.77
C PHE A 233 0.90 11.90 -17.92
N GLU A 234 0.44 12.24 -19.12
CA GLU A 234 1.00 11.72 -20.35
C GLU A 234 2.40 12.31 -20.54
N VAL A 235 3.42 11.48 -20.30
CA VAL A 235 4.83 11.84 -20.42
C VAL A 235 5.40 11.22 -21.71
N PRO A 236 6.27 11.92 -22.46
CA PRO A 236 6.94 11.33 -23.61
C PRO A 236 7.62 10.00 -23.26
N GLN A 237 7.45 8.98 -24.11
CA GLN A 237 7.85 7.59 -23.84
C GLN A 237 9.31 7.45 -23.38
N TRP A 238 10.25 8.22 -23.93
CA TRP A 238 11.65 8.19 -23.53
C TRP A 238 11.89 8.67 -22.10
N ILE A 239 11.18 9.72 -21.66
CA ILE A 239 11.26 10.25 -20.30
C ILE A 239 10.61 9.25 -19.33
N TYR A 240 9.46 8.71 -19.71
CA TYR A 240 8.76 7.67 -18.96
C TYR A 240 9.66 6.46 -18.70
N LEU A 241 10.22 5.85 -19.75
CA LEU A 241 11.11 4.69 -19.63
C LEU A 241 12.36 4.99 -18.80
N SER A 242 12.94 6.18 -18.95
CA SER A 242 14.13 6.59 -18.18
C SER A 242 13.81 6.75 -16.70
N ALA A 243 12.70 7.42 -16.36
CA ALA A 243 12.28 7.61 -14.97
C ALA A 243 11.94 6.26 -14.32
N LEU A 244 11.17 5.42 -15.01
CA LEU A 244 10.78 4.09 -14.57
C LEU A 244 12.00 3.18 -14.35
N PHE A 245 12.99 3.23 -15.24
CA PHE A 245 14.26 2.51 -15.07
C PHE A 245 14.96 2.93 -13.77
N VAL A 246 15.07 4.24 -13.51
CA VAL A 246 15.71 4.77 -12.30
C VAL A 246 14.93 4.35 -11.04
N VAL A 247 13.61 4.44 -11.05
CA VAL A 247 12.74 4.05 -9.94
C VAL A 247 12.89 2.55 -9.63
N ARG A 248 12.70 1.69 -10.64
CA ARG A 248 12.79 0.23 -10.50
C ARG A 248 14.18 -0.20 -10.05
N LEU A 249 15.23 0.33 -10.68
CA LEU A 249 16.61 0.05 -10.29
C LEU A 249 16.88 0.49 -8.84
N THR A 250 16.35 1.65 -8.42
CA THR A 250 16.50 2.12 -7.04
C THR A 250 15.78 1.20 -6.06
N ALA A 251 14.57 0.75 -6.38
CA ALA A 251 13.86 -0.20 -5.53
C ALA A 251 14.64 -1.52 -5.37
N CYS A 252 15.11 -2.09 -6.48
CA CYS A 252 15.91 -3.31 -6.49
C CYS A 252 17.23 -3.15 -5.72
N THR A 253 17.93 -2.03 -5.89
CA THR A 253 19.19 -1.76 -5.17
C THR A 253 18.95 -1.58 -3.68
N MET A 254 17.89 -0.90 -3.26
CA MET A 254 17.54 -0.77 -1.85
C MET A 254 17.14 -2.11 -1.23
N ALA A 255 16.38 -2.94 -1.95
CA ALA A 255 16.07 -4.31 -1.52
C ALA A 255 17.35 -5.17 -1.38
N PHE A 256 18.27 -5.07 -2.33
CA PHE A 256 19.57 -5.73 -2.25
C PHE A 256 20.41 -5.25 -1.05
N ILE A 257 20.43 -3.94 -0.77
CA ILE A 257 21.06 -3.38 0.42
C ILE A 257 20.42 -3.98 1.67
N ILE A 258 19.09 -4.01 1.79
CA ILE A 258 18.42 -4.61 2.96
C ILE A 258 18.80 -6.09 3.11
N PHE A 259 18.79 -6.85 2.03
CA PHE A 259 19.17 -8.26 2.04
C PHE A 259 20.61 -8.48 2.50
N THR A 260 21.55 -7.69 1.98
CA THR A 260 22.96 -7.74 2.42
C THR A 260 23.13 -7.32 3.87
N GLN A 261 22.35 -6.36 4.39
CA GLN A 261 22.35 -5.99 5.80
C GLN A 261 21.78 -7.09 6.70
N ILE A 262 20.74 -7.81 6.26
CA ILE A 262 20.23 -9.01 6.95
C ILE A 262 21.33 -10.07 7.03
N PHE A 263 22.01 -10.34 5.92
CA PHE A 263 23.12 -11.30 5.88
C PHE A 263 24.30 -10.86 6.78
N ALA A 264 24.68 -9.59 6.73
CA ALA A 264 25.69 -9.01 7.61
C ALA A 264 25.34 -9.16 9.11
N SER A 265 24.04 -9.11 9.44
CA SER A 265 23.55 -9.33 10.80
C SER A 265 23.89 -10.73 11.34
N LEU A 266 23.96 -11.75 10.47
CA LEU A 266 24.32 -13.12 10.85
C LEU A 266 25.76 -13.19 11.40
N PHE A 267 26.71 -12.54 10.73
CA PHE A 267 28.09 -12.47 11.21
C PHE A 267 28.21 -11.73 12.55
N LEU A 268 27.40 -10.68 12.75
CA LEU A 268 27.36 -9.93 14.00
C LEU A 268 26.79 -10.77 15.17
N PHE A 269 25.96 -11.78 14.91
CA PHE A 269 25.54 -12.73 15.93
C PHE A 269 26.70 -13.61 16.39
N CYS A 270 27.53 -14.09 15.46
CA CYS A 270 28.68 -14.95 15.74
C CYS A 270 29.88 -14.20 16.34
N ARG A 271 29.95 -12.86 16.21
CA ARG A 271 31.05 -12.06 16.77
C ARG A 271 31.12 -12.21 18.30
N ARG A 272 32.25 -12.73 18.79
CA ARG A 272 32.61 -12.76 20.21
C ARG A 272 32.83 -11.32 20.69
N LYS A 273 32.25 -10.97 21.83
CA LYS A 273 32.59 -9.70 22.50
C LYS A 273 33.76 -10.02 23.40
N ASP A 274 34.93 -9.48 23.08
CA ASP A 274 36.07 -9.54 24.00
C ASP A 274 35.66 -8.84 25.30
N GLU A 275 35.96 -9.50 26.41
CA GLU A 275 35.47 -9.17 27.75
C GLU A 275 36.03 -7.82 28.20
N VAL A 276 35.35 -6.72 27.89
CA VAL A 276 35.64 -5.42 28.50
C VAL A 276 35.03 -5.42 29.89
N THR A 277 35.85 -5.86 30.84
CA THR A 277 35.61 -5.83 32.28
C THR A 277 35.44 -4.39 32.77
N LYS A 278 34.21 -4.01 33.11
CA LYS A 278 33.81 -3.00 34.12
C LYS A 278 32.28 -2.89 34.12
N ALA A 279 31.66 -3.20 35.25
CA ALA A 279 30.21 -3.11 35.43
C ALA A 279 29.68 -1.69 35.09
N SER A 280 28.45 -1.61 34.55
CA SER A 280 27.71 -0.37 34.14
C SER A 280 28.24 0.38 32.89
N PRO A 281 28.33 -0.27 31.72
CA PRO A 281 27.45 -0.06 30.56
C PRO A 281 26.80 -1.39 30.11
N TYR A 282 26.77 -2.34 31.04
CA TYR A 282 26.66 -3.79 30.83
C TYR A 282 25.24 -4.30 30.47
N GLU A 283 24.17 -3.62 30.87
CA GLU A 283 22.80 -3.92 30.41
C GLU A 283 22.51 -3.39 29.00
N HIS A 284 23.16 -2.29 28.60
CA HIS A 284 22.94 -1.61 27.33
C HIS A 284 23.33 -2.47 26.12
N VAL A 285 24.21 -3.44 26.35
CA VAL A 285 24.90 -4.26 25.37
C VAL A 285 24.37 -5.70 25.33
N ARG A 286 23.74 -6.15 26.43
CA ARG A 286 23.20 -7.51 26.63
C ARG A 286 21.93 -7.79 25.82
N ASN A 287 21.24 -6.75 25.37
CA ASN A 287 20.05 -6.86 24.52
C ASN A 287 20.27 -6.46 23.06
N SER A 288 21.45 -5.97 22.66
CA SER A 288 21.66 -5.50 21.27
C SER A 288 21.56 -6.64 20.25
N LYS A 289 22.02 -7.86 20.59
CA LYS A 289 21.88 -9.04 19.71
C LYS A 289 20.43 -9.49 19.59
N LEU A 290 19.70 -9.59 20.71
CA LEU A 290 18.25 -9.90 20.69
C LEU A 290 17.46 -8.82 19.95
N ARG A 291 17.81 -7.55 20.15
CA ARG A 291 17.18 -6.43 19.45
C ARG A 291 17.45 -6.49 17.95
N LEU A 292 18.69 -6.79 17.53
CA LEU A 292 19.03 -6.98 16.12
C LEU A 292 18.28 -8.19 15.55
N LEU A 293 18.19 -9.29 16.29
CA LEU A 293 17.44 -10.48 15.89
C LEU A 293 15.95 -10.19 15.67
N LEU A 294 15.30 -9.57 16.66
CA LEU A 294 13.89 -9.20 16.53
C LEU A 294 13.67 -8.14 15.44
N PHE A 295 14.62 -7.23 15.24
CA PHE A 295 14.59 -6.28 14.12
C PHE A 295 14.73 -6.99 12.77
N VAL A 296 15.60 -8.00 12.65
CA VAL A 296 15.70 -8.83 11.43
C VAL A 296 14.38 -9.55 11.17
N PHE A 297 13.74 -10.15 12.18
CA PHE A 297 12.41 -10.76 12.01
C PHE A 297 11.36 -9.73 11.58
N PHE A 298 11.36 -8.55 12.20
CA PHE A 298 10.48 -7.45 11.80
C PHE A 298 10.69 -7.08 10.32
N VAL A 299 11.94 -6.89 9.91
CA VAL A 299 12.32 -6.52 8.54
C VAL A 299 11.90 -7.60 7.53
N LEU A 300 12.14 -8.88 7.84
CA LEU A 300 11.74 -9.98 6.96
C LEU A 300 10.22 -10.01 6.73
N LEU A 301 9.45 -9.88 7.81
CA LEU A 301 7.98 -9.93 7.73
C LEU A 301 7.40 -8.70 7.03
N ILE A 302 7.91 -7.51 7.32
CA ILE A 302 7.37 -6.29 6.70
C ILE A 302 7.79 -6.17 5.22
N HIS A 303 8.99 -6.60 4.85
CA HIS A 303 9.45 -6.56 3.46
C HIS A 303 8.94 -7.73 2.62
N LEU A 304 8.35 -8.76 3.21
CA LEU A 304 7.53 -9.73 2.45
C LEU A 304 6.39 -9.01 1.70
N LEU A 305 5.79 -7.98 2.31
CA LEU A 305 4.76 -7.13 1.69
C LEU A 305 5.32 -6.11 0.68
N THR A 306 6.65 -6.07 0.49
CA THR A 306 7.30 -5.30 -0.58
C THR A 306 7.73 -6.19 -1.74
N ALA A 307 7.77 -7.52 -1.54
CA ALA A 307 8.26 -8.46 -2.53
C ALA A 307 7.54 -8.38 -3.89
N PRO A 308 6.20 -8.21 -3.98
CA PRO A 308 5.54 -8.15 -5.29
C PRO A 308 6.08 -7.04 -6.19
N TYR A 309 6.29 -5.84 -5.63
CA TYR A 309 6.87 -4.72 -6.39
C TYR A 309 8.31 -4.96 -6.78
N ILE A 310 9.12 -5.55 -5.90
CA ILE A 310 10.54 -5.82 -6.19
C ILE A 310 10.67 -6.87 -7.29
N ILE A 311 9.83 -7.90 -7.28
CA ILE A 311 9.83 -8.96 -8.31
C ILE A 311 9.30 -8.39 -9.63
N TRP A 312 8.18 -7.65 -9.62
CA TRP A 312 7.68 -6.96 -10.82
C TRP A 312 8.73 -6.01 -11.40
N SER A 313 9.36 -5.18 -10.56
CA SER A 313 10.42 -4.26 -10.97
C SER A 313 11.61 -5.00 -11.57
N GLY A 314 12.04 -6.10 -10.97
CA GLY A 314 13.16 -6.90 -11.48
C GLY A 314 12.87 -7.59 -12.80
N LEU A 315 11.67 -8.17 -12.95
CA LEU A 315 11.25 -8.84 -14.19
C LEU A 315 11.10 -7.84 -15.34
N THR A 316 10.43 -6.72 -15.10
CA THR A 316 10.24 -5.67 -16.10
C THR A 316 11.55 -5.00 -16.49
N LEU A 317 12.42 -4.69 -15.52
CA LEU A 317 13.78 -4.19 -15.79
C LEU A 317 14.60 -5.16 -16.64
N ALA A 318 14.54 -6.47 -16.33
CA ALA A 318 15.23 -7.49 -17.10
C ALA A 318 14.67 -7.58 -18.53
N SER A 319 13.36 -7.44 -18.71
CA SER A 319 12.74 -7.37 -20.04
C SER A 319 13.24 -6.18 -20.84
N ASP A 320 13.21 -4.99 -20.23
CA ASP A 320 13.59 -3.74 -20.89
C ASP A 320 15.07 -3.77 -21.31
N VAL A 321 15.95 -4.26 -20.44
CA VAL A 321 17.38 -4.44 -20.73
C VAL A 321 17.61 -5.53 -21.77
N GLY A 322 16.87 -6.64 -21.69
CA GLY A 322 16.94 -7.72 -22.67
C GLY A 322 16.61 -7.23 -24.07
N HIS A 323 15.48 -6.53 -24.23
CA HIS A 323 15.07 -5.92 -25.49
C HIS A 323 16.09 -4.90 -26.01
N LEU A 324 16.62 -4.03 -25.14
CA LEU A 324 17.64 -3.04 -25.52
C LEU A 324 18.93 -3.69 -26.05
N LEU A 325 19.32 -4.82 -25.46
CA LEU A 325 20.53 -5.56 -25.84
C LEU A 325 20.30 -6.60 -26.95
N GLY A 326 19.06 -6.76 -27.43
CA GLY A 326 18.70 -7.76 -28.44
C GLY A 326 18.64 -9.20 -27.91
N PHE A 327 18.51 -9.38 -26.60
CA PHE A 327 18.32 -10.70 -25.98
C PHE A 327 16.84 -11.04 -25.82
N GLU A 328 16.42 -12.21 -26.33
CA GLU A 328 15.08 -12.76 -26.11
C GLU A 328 15.09 -13.67 -24.88
N TRP A 329 15.08 -13.07 -23.68
CA TRP A 329 14.98 -13.84 -22.44
C TRP A 329 13.55 -14.32 -22.23
N TYR A 330 13.37 -15.63 -21.97
CA TYR A 330 12.09 -16.17 -21.51
C TYR A 330 11.88 -15.79 -20.05
N LEU A 331 11.17 -14.68 -19.82
CA LEU A 331 10.81 -14.18 -18.50
C LEU A 331 9.33 -14.45 -18.20
N PRO A 332 8.96 -14.82 -16.96
CA PRO A 332 7.58 -15.09 -16.58
C PRO A 332 6.76 -13.79 -16.45
N MET A 333 6.40 -13.17 -17.57
CA MET A 333 5.66 -11.90 -17.57
C MET A 333 4.25 -11.99 -17.00
N HIS A 334 3.62 -13.18 -17.07
CA HIS A 334 2.34 -13.45 -16.39
C HIS A 334 2.44 -13.23 -14.87
N LEU A 335 3.57 -13.61 -14.27
CA LEU A 335 3.81 -13.40 -12.84
C LEU A 335 3.93 -11.89 -12.56
N ALA A 336 4.61 -11.14 -13.44
CA ALA A 336 4.72 -9.69 -13.30
C ALA A 336 3.34 -9.00 -13.35
N SER A 337 2.43 -9.42 -14.24
CA SER A 337 1.07 -8.85 -14.31
C SER A 337 0.24 -9.10 -13.05
N GLU A 338 0.45 -10.21 -12.34
CA GLU A 338 -0.28 -10.48 -11.10
C GLU A 338 0.34 -9.73 -9.89
N LEU A 339 1.65 -9.54 -9.89
CA LEU A 339 2.38 -8.96 -8.76
C LEU A 339 2.22 -7.44 -8.62
N PHE A 340 1.96 -6.71 -9.71
CA PHE A 340 1.75 -5.26 -9.62
C PHE A 340 0.43 -4.88 -8.92
N PRO A 341 -0.74 -5.44 -9.28
CA PRO A 341 -1.98 -5.24 -8.51
C PRO A 341 -1.86 -5.72 -7.07
N LEU A 342 -1.15 -6.82 -6.85
CA LEU A 342 -0.91 -7.33 -5.51
C LEU A 342 -0.11 -6.32 -4.66
N HIS A 343 0.88 -5.64 -5.25
CA HIS A 343 1.60 -4.56 -4.58
C HIS A 343 0.67 -3.40 -4.16
N LEU A 344 -0.21 -2.96 -5.06
CA LEU A 344 -1.19 -1.90 -4.77
C LEU A 344 -2.17 -2.34 -3.68
N THR A 345 -2.64 -3.59 -3.72
CA THR A 345 -3.50 -4.17 -2.67
C THR A 345 -2.78 -4.19 -1.32
N PHE A 346 -1.47 -4.44 -1.31
CA PHE A 346 -0.65 -4.41 -0.10
C PHE A 346 -0.49 -3.01 0.51
N PHE A 347 -0.88 -1.92 -0.18
CA PHE A 347 -0.99 -0.60 0.47
C PHE A 347 -2.04 -0.60 1.58
N LEU A 348 -3.10 -1.40 1.46
CA LEU A 348 -4.13 -1.52 2.51
C LEU A 348 -3.64 -2.34 3.72
N LEU A 349 -2.83 -3.38 3.47
CA LEU A 349 -2.37 -4.33 4.50
C LEU A 349 -1.11 -3.86 5.25
N ARG A 350 -0.20 -3.17 4.55
CA ARG A 350 1.11 -2.77 5.08
C ARG A 350 1.02 -1.87 6.32
N PRO A 351 0.11 -0.87 6.40
CA PRO A 351 -0.17 -0.12 7.61
C PRO A 351 -0.39 -1.01 8.84
N PHE A 352 -1.33 -1.95 8.75
CA PHE A 352 -1.65 -2.84 9.86
C PHE A 352 -0.48 -3.75 10.23
N ALA A 353 0.16 -4.36 9.23
CA ALA A 353 1.33 -5.19 9.45
C ALA A 353 2.44 -4.40 10.16
N PHE A 354 2.73 -3.18 9.73
CA PHE A 354 3.71 -2.31 10.36
C PHE A 354 3.36 -2.03 11.83
N LEU A 355 2.14 -1.58 12.09
CA LEU A 355 1.68 -1.21 13.44
C LEU A 355 1.77 -2.40 14.41
N ILE A 356 1.27 -3.57 13.99
CA ILE A 356 1.26 -4.80 14.79
C ILE A 356 2.67 -5.34 14.99
N LEU A 357 3.46 -5.47 13.92
CA LEU A 357 4.83 -5.99 14.01
C LEU A 357 5.73 -5.05 14.81
N ALA A 358 5.52 -3.73 14.76
CA ALA A 358 6.25 -2.77 15.57
C ALA A 358 6.04 -3.03 17.07
N LEU A 359 4.79 -3.27 17.48
CA LEU A 359 4.45 -3.59 18.87
C LEU A 359 5.02 -4.93 19.33
N LEU A 360 4.97 -5.95 18.47
CA LEU A 360 5.37 -7.32 18.83
C LEU A 360 6.87 -7.56 18.75
N LEU A 361 7.55 -7.01 17.74
CA LEU A 361 8.93 -7.37 17.42
C LEU A 361 9.93 -6.27 17.75
N LEU A 362 9.57 -4.98 17.66
CA LEU A 362 10.53 -3.94 17.99
C LEU A 362 10.72 -3.86 19.51
N ASN A 363 11.89 -4.31 19.96
CA ASN A 363 12.23 -4.49 21.37
C ASN A 363 11.86 -3.31 22.30
N PRO A 364 12.10 -2.02 21.96
CA PRO A 364 11.70 -0.93 22.86
C PRO A 364 10.17 -0.82 23.02
N TYR A 365 9.41 -1.09 21.97
CA TYR A 365 7.94 -1.08 21.99
C TYR A 365 7.40 -2.30 22.72
N ARG A 366 7.84 -3.51 22.35
CA ARG A 366 7.46 -4.78 22.98
C ARG A 366 7.62 -4.75 24.51
N ARG A 367 8.76 -4.25 25.00
CA ARG A 367 9.02 -4.16 26.45
C ARG A 367 8.09 -3.19 27.15
N ARG A 368 7.81 -2.04 26.53
CA ARG A 368 6.92 -1.03 27.10
C ARG A 368 5.47 -1.51 27.07
N LEU A 369 5.06 -2.19 26.01
CA LEU A 369 3.75 -2.83 25.88
C LEU A 369 3.51 -3.83 27.02
N ILE A 370 4.43 -4.77 27.24
CA ILE A 370 4.34 -5.74 28.34
C ILE A 370 4.25 -5.03 29.70
N LYS A 371 5.07 -3.99 29.92
CA LYS A 371 5.02 -3.21 31.16
C LYS A 371 3.72 -2.41 31.34
N PHE A 372 3.07 -2.01 30.24
CA PHE A 372 1.81 -1.26 30.26
C PHE A 372 0.64 -2.17 30.65
N PHE A 373 0.57 -3.38 30.06
CA PHE A 373 -0.52 -4.32 30.30
C PHE A 373 -0.29 -5.31 31.45
N CYS A 374 0.96 -5.53 31.88
CA CYS A 374 1.31 -6.41 33.01
C CYS A 374 2.03 -5.63 34.12
N PRO A 375 1.31 -4.87 34.97
CA PRO A 375 1.91 -4.12 36.07
C PRO A 375 2.58 -5.02 37.13
N CYS A 376 2.23 -6.30 37.21
CA CYS A 376 2.89 -7.28 38.08
C CYS A 376 4.37 -7.51 37.71
N CYS A 377 4.77 -7.29 36.46
CA CYS A 377 6.17 -7.37 36.00
C CYS A 377 6.99 -6.10 36.34
N ARG A 378 6.42 -5.13 37.08
CA ARG A 378 7.09 -3.88 37.46
C ARG A 378 7.90 -4.00 38.76
N ARG A 379 7.72 -5.10 39.50
CA ARG A 379 8.25 -5.28 40.87
C ARG A 379 9.52 -6.14 41.00
N ASN A 380 9.97 -6.82 39.93
CA ASN A 380 11.17 -7.67 39.95
C ASN A 380 12.20 -7.22 38.92
#